data_AF-A0A2P2L1B3-F1
#
_entry.id   AF-A0A2P2L1B3-F1
#
_cell.length_a   1.000
_cell.length_b   1.000
_cell.length_c   1.000
_cell.angle_alpha   90.00
_cell.angle_beta   90.00
_cell.angle_gamma   90.00
#
_symmetry.space_group_name_H-M   'P 1'
#
loop_
_entity.id
_entity.type
_entity.pdbx_description
1 polymer ?
#
loop_
_entity_poly.entity_id
_entity_poly.type
_entity_poly.pdbx_seq_one_letter_code
_entity_poly.pdbx_strand_id
1 'polypeptide(L)'
;MEGSSEYHSKLIHTIIEEYGTEDLDLLQQKMKQMRILDYVELPNSAVELLVQSEENSAIDSIQEIDIANEDNDPDIGVLLKVVFSPDYNVSVAEVLILGSELSQHISTAGMKASGTSNKKFAMNGCVLVGTLDGANVEIKQEVGEENIFPSGTRADEIDDLRKERAEGKFVPDFREVKAFVRSGVFGQYSYDELMGSSEGNEGYGRTDYFLVAKDFPASQEEVGEAY
;
A
#
# COMPACT_ATOMS: atom_id res chain seq x y z
N MET A 1 44.38 -22.67 -4.20
CA MET A 1 43.09 -21.97 -4.39
C MET A 1 42.85 -21.59 -5.86
N GLU A 2 43.43 -22.29 -6.85
CA GLU A 2 43.20 -21.98 -8.28
C GLU A 2 42.01 -22.74 -8.90
N GLY A 3 41.56 -23.84 -8.31
CA GLY A 3 40.50 -24.67 -8.90
C GLY A 3 39.11 -24.03 -8.91
N SER A 4 38.72 -23.26 -7.89
CA SER A 4 37.33 -22.77 -7.72
C SER A 4 36.90 -21.77 -8.80
N SER A 5 37.81 -20.86 -9.20
CA SER A 5 37.51 -19.82 -10.18
C SER A 5 37.30 -20.36 -11.60
N GLU A 6 37.98 -21.45 -11.96
CA GLU A 6 37.86 -22.05 -13.29
C GLU A 6 36.53 -22.79 -13.44
N TYR A 7 36.03 -23.43 -12.38
CA TYR A 7 34.71 -24.08 -12.36
C TYR A 7 33.56 -23.06 -12.50
N HIS A 8 33.64 -21.90 -11.83
CA HIS A 8 32.60 -20.87 -11.94
C HIS A 8 32.57 -20.26 -13.34
N SER A 9 33.73 -19.95 -13.92
CA SER A 9 33.81 -19.43 -15.28
C SER A 9 33.24 -20.43 -16.31
N LYS A 10 33.56 -21.72 -16.16
CA LYS A 10 33.05 -22.78 -17.03
C LYS A 10 31.54 -22.98 -16.87
N LEU A 11 31.02 -22.88 -15.64
CA LEU A 11 29.58 -22.96 -15.37
C LEU A 11 28.81 -21.81 -16.03
N ILE A 12 29.29 -20.57 -15.89
CA ILE A 12 28.69 -19.39 -16.54
C ILE A 12 28.70 -19.56 -18.06
N HIS A 13 29.82 -20.00 -18.64
CA HIS A 13 29.91 -20.22 -20.09
C HIS A 13 28.92 -21.27 -20.59
N THR A 14 28.78 -22.40 -19.91
CA THR A 14 27.80 -23.44 -20.27
C THR A 14 26.37 -22.91 -20.24
N ILE A 15 26.02 -22.10 -19.24
CA ILE A 15 24.67 -21.52 -19.12
C ILE A 15 24.42 -20.52 -20.24
N ILE A 16 25.40 -19.68 -20.56
CA ILE A 16 25.28 -18.73 -21.67
C ILE A 16 25.18 -19.46 -23.02
N GLU A 17 25.90 -20.58 -23.20
CA GLU A 17 25.77 -21.42 -24.40
C GLU A 17 24.40 -22.11 -24.50
N GLU A 18 23.80 -22.52 -23.37
CA GLU A 18 22.53 -23.23 -23.34
C GLU A 18 21.32 -22.30 -23.51
N TYR A 19 21.36 -21.09 -22.93
CA TYR A 19 20.23 -20.16 -22.88
C TYR A 19 20.41 -18.92 -23.77
N GLY A 20 21.61 -18.69 -24.31
CA GLY A 20 21.93 -17.51 -25.10
C GLY A 20 22.05 -16.23 -24.28
N THR A 21 22.25 -15.10 -24.97
CA THR A 21 22.28 -13.75 -24.36
C THR A 21 21.19 -12.84 -24.91
N GLU A 22 20.28 -13.38 -25.72
CA GLU A 22 19.25 -12.61 -26.41
C GLU A 22 18.05 -12.28 -25.49
N ASP A 23 17.78 -13.13 -24.49
CA ASP A 23 16.73 -12.96 -23.49
C ASP A 23 17.37 -12.95 -22.08
N LEU A 24 17.76 -11.75 -21.65
CA LEU A 24 18.51 -11.54 -20.41
C LEU A 24 17.66 -11.82 -19.16
N ASP A 25 16.35 -11.64 -19.23
CA ASP A 25 15.43 -11.88 -18.11
C ASP A 25 15.27 -13.38 -17.84
N LEU A 26 15.11 -14.19 -18.90
CA LEU A 26 15.07 -15.65 -18.79
C LEU A 26 16.41 -16.18 -18.23
N LEU A 27 17.53 -15.65 -18.70
CA LEU A 27 18.86 -16.01 -18.22
C LEU A 27 19.01 -15.70 -16.73
N GLN A 28 18.62 -14.49 -16.29
CA GLN A 28 18.66 -14.09 -14.88
C GLN A 28 17.76 -14.97 -14.01
N GLN A 29 16.53 -15.25 -14.46
CA GLN A 29 15.60 -16.11 -13.72
C GLN A 29 16.18 -17.52 -13.54
N LYS A 30 16.82 -18.09 -14.56
CA LYS A 30 17.48 -19.40 -14.49
C LYS A 30 18.68 -19.39 -13.55
N MET A 31 19.50 -18.33 -13.59
CA MET A 31 20.64 -18.17 -12.66
C MET A 31 20.17 -18.01 -11.20
N LYS A 32 19.08 -17.28 -10.95
CA LYS A 32 18.43 -17.17 -9.62
C LYS A 32 17.85 -18.53 -9.17
N GLN A 33 17.14 -19.26 -10.03
CA GLN A 33 16.61 -20.60 -9.71
C GLN A 33 17.72 -21.59 -9.33
N MET A 34 18.88 -21.50 -9.98
CA MET A 34 20.05 -22.33 -9.67
C MET A 34 20.87 -21.80 -8.47
N ARG A 35 20.44 -20.68 -7.85
CA ARG A 35 21.14 -19.98 -6.75
C ARG A 35 22.58 -19.59 -7.09
N ILE A 36 22.90 -19.38 -8.35
CA ILE A 36 24.28 -19.07 -8.77
C ILE A 36 24.69 -17.69 -8.28
N LEU A 37 23.74 -16.74 -8.31
CA LEU A 37 23.95 -15.37 -7.84
C LEU A 37 24.22 -15.25 -6.33
N ASP A 38 23.92 -16.30 -5.56
CA ASP A 38 24.19 -16.33 -4.12
C ASP A 38 25.64 -16.72 -3.80
N TYR A 39 26.36 -17.32 -4.76
CA TYR A 39 27.68 -17.93 -4.54
C TYR A 39 28.76 -17.46 -5.53
N VAL A 40 28.40 -16.69 -6.56
CA VAL A 40 29.33 -16.22 -7.59
C VAL A 40 29.24 -14.71 -7.71
N GLU A 41 30.37 -14.03 -7.45
CA GLU A 41 30.49 -12.60 -7.71
C GLU A 41 30.51 -12.36 -9.22
N LEU A 42 29.47 -11.68 -9.72
CA LEU A 42 29.41 -11.25 -11.11
C LEU A 42 30.29 -10.01 -11.33
N PRO A 43 30.93 -9.89 -12.50
CA PRO A 43 31.64 -8.66 -12.87
C PRO A 43 30.66 -7.48 -12.96
N ASN A 44 31.11 -6.28 -12.59
CA ASN A 44 30.28 -5.07 -12.49
C ASN A 44 29.45 -4.77 -13.75
N SER A 45 29.99 -5.05 -14.95
CA SER A 45 29.28 -4.86 -16.20
C SER A 45 28.03 -5.74 -16.35
N ALA A 46 28.01 -6.92 -15.73
CA ALA A 46 26.84 -7.79 -15.72
C ALA A 46 25.82 -7.35 -14.67
N VAL A 47 26.29 -6.81 -13.53
CA VAL A 47 25.41 -6.25 -12.49
C VAL A 47 24.65 -5.04 -13.02
N GLU A 48 25.33 -4.11 -13.72
CA GLU A 48 24.69 -2.93 -14.32
C GLU A 48 23.60 -3.30 -15.34
N LEU A 49 23.81 -4.35 -16.15
CA LEU A 49 22.81 -4.81 -17.12
C LEU A 49 21.56 -5.40 -16.46
N LEU A 50 21.72 -6.14 -15.36
CA LEU A 50 20.60 -6.73 -14.62
C LEU A 50 19.80 -5.70 -13.83
N VAL A 51 20.48 -4.68 -13.29
CA VAL A 51 19.81 -3.55 -12.63
C VAL A 51 18.98 -2.75 -13.64
N GLN A 52 19.51 -2.52 -14.85
CA GLN A 52 18.79 -1.80 -15.89
C GLN A 52 17.55 -2.55 -16.42
N SER A 53 17.55 -3.88 -16.47
CA SER A 53 16.37 -4.66 -16.86
C SER A 53 15.29 -4.64 -15.77
N GLU A 54 15.68 -4.75 -14.50
CA GLU A 54 14.76 -4.65 -13.37
C GLU A 54 14.14 -3.24 -13.27
N GLU A 55 14.93 -2.17 -13.45
CA GLU A 55 14.42 -0.79 -13.48
C GLU A 55 13.44 -0.55 -14.64
N ASN A 56 13.76 -0.99 -15.86
CA ASN A 56 12.85 -0.82 -17.00
C ASN A 56 11.54 -1.58 -16.82
N SER A 57 11.57 -2.81 -16.31
CA SER A 57 10.35 -3.59 -16.07
C SER A 57 9.44 -2.97 -15.00
N ALA A 58 10.01 -2.43 -13.92
CA ALA A 58 9.25 -1.73 -12.88
C ALA A 58 8.62 -0.42 -13.41
N ILE A 59 9.34 0.32 -14.26
CA ILE A 59 8.84 1.57 -14.87
C ILE A 59 7.72 1.29 -15.87
N ASP A 60 7.84 0.26 -16.71
CA ASP A 60 6.79 -0.13 -17.66
C ASP A 60 5.51 -0.59 -16.95
N SER A 61 5.65 -1.31 -15.82
CA SER A 61 4.51 -1.70 -14.95
C SER A 61 3.74 -0.49 -14.40
N ILE A 62 4.43 0.64 -14.21
CA ILE A 62 3.86 1.88 -13.67
C ILE A 62 3.22 2.73 -14.77
N GLN A 63 3.72 2.67 -16.01
CA GLN A 63 3.04 3.28 -17.16
C GLN A 63 1.67 2.63 -17.43
N GLU A 64 1.51 1.35 -17.06
CA GLU A 64 0.23 0.62 -17.11
C GLU A 64 -0.70 0.90 -15.92
N ILE A 65 -0.29 1.71 -14.94
CA ILE A 65 -1.26 2.35 -14.04
C ILE A 65 -2.02 3.34 -14.90
N ASP A 66 -3.11 2.87 -15.51
CA ASP A 66 -4.12 3.68 -16.17
C ASP A 66 -4.49 4.83 -15.22
N ILE A 67 -3.87 5.98 -15.40
CA ILE A 67 -4.48 7.25 -15.04
C ILE A 67 -5.63 7.34 -16.03
N ALA A 68 -6.74 6.68 -15.70
CA ALA A 68 -7.95 6.65 -16.49
C ALA A 68 -8.41 8.10 -16.65
N ASN A 69 -7.97 8.72 -17.75
CA ASN A 69 -8.25 10.11 -18.08
C ASN A 69 -9.66 10.27 -18.65
N GLU A 70 -10.55 9.30 -18.48
CA GLU A 70 -11.88 9.31 -19.09
C GLU A 70 -12.97 9.91 -18.19
N ASP A 71 -12.74 10.09 -16.88
CA ASP A 71 -13.65 10.79 -15.97
C ASP A 71 -12.94 11.90 -15.18
N ASN A 72 -12.44 12.91 -15.87
CA ASN A 72 -12.00 14.15 -15.21
C ASN A 72 -13.21 15.08 -15.10
N ASP A 73 -13.79 15.18 -13.90
CA ASP A 73 -14.68 16.30 -13.57
C ASP A 73 -13.91 17.61 -13.89
N PRO A 74 -14.36 18.40 -14.89
CA PRO A 74 -13.62 19.57 -15.34
C PRO A 74 -13.51 20.66 -14.27
N ASP A 75 -14.40 20.64 -13.27
CA ASP A 75 -14.37 21.59 -12.15
C ASP A 75 -13.27 21.23 -11.13
N ILE A 76 -12.88 19.95 -11.05
CA ILE A 76 -11.80 19.45 -10.16
C ILE A 76 -10.43 19.51 -10.86
N GLY A 77 -10.37 19.13 -12.14
CA GLY A 77 -9.15 19.18 -12.95
C GLY A 77 -7.97 18.42 -12.33
N VAL A 78 -6.93 19.14 -11.89
CA VAL A 78 -5.70 18.57 -11.31
C VAL A 78 -5.68 18.57 -9.78
N LEU A 79 -6.72 19.09 -9.13
CA LEU A 79 -6.75 19.25 -7.67
C LEU A 79 -6.89 17.92 -6.92
N LEU A 80 -7.58 16.95 -7.52
CA LEU A 80 -7.78 15.62 -6.94
C LEU A 80 -7.73 14.57 -8.05
N LYS A 81 -6.90 13.56 -7.85
CA LYS A 81 -6.85 12.35 -8.68
C LYS A 81 -6.88 11.12 -7.79
N VAL A 82 -7.65 10.13 -8.20
CA VAL A 82 -7.69 8.81 -7.54
C VAL A 82 -7.16 7.79 -8.55
N VAL A 83 -6.14 7.06 -8.15
CA VAL A 83 -5.44 6.11 -9.02
C VAL A 83 -5.37 4.76 -8.30
N PHE A 84 -5.72 3.69 -8.99
CA PHE A 84 -5.60 2.33 -8.49
C PHE A 84 -4.44 1.62 -9.21
N SER A 85 -3.45 1.13 -8.46
CA SER A 85 -2.37 0.32 -9.02
C SER A 85 -2.79 -1.15 -9.03
N PRO A 86 -3.08 -1.75 -10.19
CA PRO A 86 -3.32 -3.19 -10.27
C PRO A 86 -2.05 -3.97 -9.92
N ASP A 87 -2.22 -5.22 -9.50
CA ASP A 87 -1.14 -6.16 -9.19
C ASP A 87 -0.02 -5.62 -8.28
N TYR A 88 -0.39 -4.92 -7.21
CA TYR A 88 0.57 -4.41 -6.23
C TYR A 88 1.45 -5.53 -5.68
N ASN A 89 2.75 -5.45 -5.99
CA ASN A 89 3.77 -6.41 -5.60
C ASN A 89 5.01 -5.68 -5.05
N VAL A 90 6.13 -6.40 -4.84
CA VAL A 90 7.33 -5.81 -4.25
C VAL A 90 7.95 -4.73 -5.16
N SER A 91 7.99 -4.96 -6.47
CA SER A 91 8.56 -4.01 -7.44
C SER A 91 7.75 -2.72 -7.50
N VAL A 92 6.41 -2.82 -7.49
CA VAL A 92 5.53 -1.64 -7.41
C VAL A 92 5.74 -0.90 -6.08
N ALA A 93 5.88 -1.63 -4.97
CA ALA A 93 6.10 -1.05 -3.65
C ALA A 93 7.42 -0.26 -3.56
N GLU A 94 8.49 -0.72 -4.21
CA GLU A 94 9.78 -0.04 -4.22
C GLU A 94 9.68 1.37 -4.81
N VAL A 95 8.86 1.56 -5.84
CA VAL A 95 8.64 2.88 -6.43
C VAL A 95 7.62 3.70 -5.64
N LEU A 96 6.47 3.12 -5.29
CA LEU A 96 5.41 3.86 -4.59
C LEU A 96 5.86 4.35 -3.22
N ILE A 97 6.62 3.55 -2.46
CA ILE A 97 7.10 3.95 -1.13
C ILE A 97 8.06 5.14 -1.22
N LEU A 98 8.93 5.17 -2.22
CA LEU A 98 9.88 6.27 -2.44
C LEU A 98 9.18 7.56 -2.92
N GLY A 99 8.11 7.44 -3.69
CA GLY A 99 7.35 8.57 -4.21
C GLY A 99 6.24 9.09 -3.29
N SER A 100 6.06 8.52 -2.09
CA SER A 100 4.96 8.87 -1.20
C SER A 100 5.35 9.92 -0.17
N GLU A 101 4.57 10.99 -0.10
CA GLU A 101 4.72 12.03 0.93
C GLU A 101 3.91 11.69 2.18
N LEU A 102 2.73 11.08 2.02
CA LEU A 102 1.82 10.69 3.09
C LEU A 102 1.38 9.23 2.94
N SER A 103 1.40 8.44 4.03
CA SER A 103 0.95 7.04 4.02
C SER A 103 -0.13 6.76 5.07
N GLN A 104 -1.15 6.00 4.67
CA GLN A 104 -2.32 5.70 5.50
C GLN A 104 -2.20 4.34 6.20
N HIS A 105 -2.36 4.33 7.52
CA HIS A 105 -2.34 3.15 8.37
C HIS A 105 -3.50 3.19 9.37
N ILE A 106 -4.71 3.08 8.84
CA ILE A 106 -5.98 3.45 9.49
C ILE A 106 -6.86 2.24 9.88
N SER A 107 -6.24 1.11 10.26
CA SER A 107 -7.01 -0.05 10.72
C SER A 107 -7.80 0.29 11.98
N THR A 108 -8.98 -0.31 12.19
CA THR A 108 -9.68 -0.22 13.49
C THR A 108 -8.71 -0.60 14.61
N ALA A 109 -8.58 0.26 15.63
CA ALA A 109 -7.59 0.06 16.67
C ALA A 109 -7.76 -1.29 17.40
N GLY A 110 -6.64 -1.95 17.73
CA GLY A 110 -6.60 -3.29 18.30
C GLY A 110 -6.71 -4.43 17.29
N MET A 111 -6.81 -4.16 15.99
CA MET A 111 -6.91 -5.20 14.94
C MET A 111 -5.58 -5.50 14.25
N LYS A 112 -4.61 -4.59 14.31
CA LYS A 112 -3.29 -4.74 13.67
C LYS A 112 -2.24 -5.10 14.71
N ALA A 113 -1.64 -6.28 14.56
CA ALA A 113 -0.56 -6.70 15.45
C ALA A 113 0.71 -5.84 15.31
N SER A 114 1.08 -5.44 14.08
CA SER A 114 2.29 -4.65 13.83
C SER A 114 2.19 -3.86 12.52
N GLY A 115 2.51 -4.50 11.39
CA GLY A 115 2.69 -3.86 10.09
C GLY A 115 4.16 -3.55 9.81
N THR A 116 4.59 -3.81 8.57
CA THR A 116 5.96 -3.54 8.11
C THR A 116 6.00 -2.43 7.08
N SER A 117 4.93 -2.21 6.30
CA SER A 117 4.87 -1.13 5.31
C SER A 117 4.96 0.25 5.95
N ASN A 118 4.30 0.47 7.09
CA ASN A 118 4.42 1.71 7.87
C ASN A 118 5.87 2.03 8.26
N LYS A 119 6.66 1.01 8.64
CA LYS A 119 8.08 1.17 8.91
C LYS A 119 8.85 1.56 7.64
N LYS A 120 8.54 0.96 6.49
CA LYS A 120 9.16 1.31 5.21
C LYS A 120 8.85 2.75 4.79
N PHE A 121 7.61 3.20 4.94
CA PHE A 121 7.21 4.58 4.66
C PHE A 121 7.93 5.56 5.59
N ALA A 122 7.89 5.33 6.90
CA ALA A 122 8.57 6.18 7.87
C ALA A 122 10.09 6.29 7.61
N MET A 123 10.75 5.18 7.25
CA MET A 123 12.18 5.17 6.91
C MET A 123 12.51 5.99 5.64
N ASN A 124 11.56 6.16 4.73
CA ASN A 124 11.72 6.93 3.50
C ASN A 124 11.22 8.39 3.63
N GLY A 125 10.98 8.86 4.86
CA GLY A 125 10.57 10.26 5.11
C GLY A 125 9.10 10.54 4.81
N CYS A 126 8.30 9.50 4.58
CA CYS A 126 6.86 9.63 4.40
C CYS A 126 6.17 9.88 5.75
N VAL A 127 5.27 10.85 5.79
CA VAL A 127 4.47 11.19 6.98
C VAL A 127 3.33 10.19 7.13
N LEU A 128 3.07 9.75 8.36
CA LEU A 128 2.05 8.73 8.62
C LEU A 128 0.76 9.37 9.13
N VAL A 129 -0.37 8.93 8.57
CA VAL A 129 -1.72 9.14 9.15
C VAL A 129 -2.25 7.78 9.57
N GLY A 130 -2.61 7.61 10.84
CA GLY A 130 -3.02 6.29 11.28
C GLY A 130 -3.61 6.22 12.67
N THR A 131 -4.31 5.13 12.92
CA THR A 131 -4.80 4.80 14.26
C THR A 131 -3.64 4.43 15.18
N LEU A 132 -3.81 4.64 16.48
CA LEU A 132 -2.85 4.20 17.50
C LEU A 132 -2.95 2.69 17.70
N ASP A 133 -2.48 1.94 16.70
CA ASP A 133 -2.58 0.49 16.60
C ASP A 133 -1.30 -0.13 16.02
N GLY A 134 -0.98 -1.35 16.44
CA GLY A 134 0.21 -2.08 16.02
C GLY A 134 1.50 -1.25 16.07
N ALA A 135 2.28 -1.29 14.99
CA ALA A 135 3.56 -0.60 14.91
C ALA A 135 3.43 0.93 14.79
N ASN A 136 2.23 1.50 14.59
CA ASN A 136 2.07 2.94 14.61
C ASN A 136 2.35 3.52 16.00
N VAL A 137 2.07 2.75 17.06
CA VAL A 137 2.38 3.15 18.45
C VAL A 137 3.88 3.25 18.67
N GLU A 138 4.65 2.25 18.21
CA GLU A 138 6.12 2.26 18.26
C GLU A 138 6.68 3.41 17.42
N ILE A 139 6.21 3.58 16.18
CA ILE A 139 6.69 4.64 15.30
C ILE A 139 6.48 6.00 15.93
N LYS A 140 5.28 6.29 16.47
CA LYS A 140 4.98 7.54 17.18
C LYS A 140 5.96 7.81 18.32
N GLN A 141 6.34 6.78 19.09
CA GLN A 141 7.28 6.92 20.21
C GLN A 141 8.69 7.30 19.73
N GLU A 142 9.12 6.75 18.60
CA GLU A 142 10.45 6.99 18.04
C GLU A 142 10.53 8.33 17.27
N VAL A 143 9.50 8.67 16.50
CA VAL A 143 9.50 9.89 15.67
C VAL A 143 8.99 11.13 16.40
N GLY A 144 8.29 10.98 17.52
CA GLY A 144 7.61 12.08 18.22
C GLY A 144 6.17 12.28 17.77
N GLU A 145 5.31 12.75 18.68
CA GLU A 145 3.88 12.93 18.43
C GLU A 145 3.59 14.00 17.38
N GLU A 146 4.46 14.99 17.27
CA GLU A 146 4.38 16.09 16.30
C GLU A 146 4.72 15.68 14.85
N ASN A 147 5.26 14.47 14.65
CA ASN A 147 5.73 13.99 13.34
C ASN A 147 4.88 12.84 12.78
N ILE A 148 3.70 12.62 13.35
CA ILE A 148 2.69 11.67 12.89
C ILE A 148 1.31 12.30 13.12
N PHE A 149 0.32 11.88 12.35
CA PHE A 149 -1.08 12.29 12.53
C PHE A 149 -1.91 11.11 13.09
N PRO A 150 -2.05 10.99 14.42
CA PRO A 150 -2.95 10.02 15.03
C PRO A 150 -4.40 10.34 14.66
N SER A 151 -5.16 9.34 14.25
CA SER A 151 -6.58 9.50 13.91
C SER A 151 -7.41 8.36 14.48
N GLY A 152 -8.71 8.60 14.65
CA GLY A 152 -9.70 7.59 14.99
C GLY A 152 -9.73 7.17 16.47
N THR A 153 -10.58 6.19 16.73
CA THR A 153 -10.92 5.71 18.08
C THR A 153 -9.78 4.87 18.67
N ARG A 154 -9.58 4.94 20.00
CA ARG A 154 -8.57 4.12 20.70
C ARG A 154 -9.03 2.68 20.90
N ALA A 155 -8.08 1.75 20.97
CA ALA A 155 -8.36 0.32 21.11
C ALA A 155 -9.22 -0.02 22.34
N ASP A 156 -9.04 0.70 23.45
CA ASP A 156 -9.78 0.50 24.70
C ASP A 156 -11.24 0.97 24.64
N GLU A 157 -11.60 1.79 23.65
CA GLU A 157 -12.96 2.33 23.49
C GLU A 157 -13.82 1.53 22.50
N ILE A 158 -13.19 0.67 21.67
CA ILE A 158 -13.84 -0.02 20.55
C ILE A 158 -15.02 -0.89 21.01
N ASP A 159 -14.83 -1.71 22.05
CA ASP A 159 -15.86 -2.66 22.48
C ASP A 159 -17.06 -1.98 23.12
N ASP A 160 -16.84 -0.85 23.80
CA ASP A 160 -17.92 -0.07 24.38
C ASP A 160 -18.70 0.67 23.28
N LEU A 161 -18.03 1.23 22.27
CA LEU A 161 -18.71 1.81 21.10
C LEU A 161 -19.51 0.77 20.31
N ARG A 162 -19.03 -0.47 20.19
CA ARG A 162 -19.82 -1.55 19.58
C ARG A 162 -21.10 -1.85 20.36
N LYS A 163 -21.03 -1.90 21.70
CA LYS A 163 -22.21 -2.09 22.56
C LYS A 163 -23.17 -0.91 22.44
N GLU A 164 -22.65 0.31 22.49
CA GLU A 164 -23.45 1.52 22.36
C GLU A 164 -24.19 1.57 21.02
N ARG A 165 -23.52 1.15 19.93
CA ARG A 165 -24.16 1.03 18.63
C ARG A 165 -25.28 0.00 18.64
N ALA A 166 -25.05 -1.17 19.25
CA ALA A 166 -26.08 -2.21 19.38
C ALA A 166 -27.30 -1.74 20.18
N GLU A 167 -27.09 -0.91 21.19
CA GLU A 167 -28.14 -0.27 22.00
C GLU A 167 -28.79 0.94 21.30
N GLY A 168 -28.30 1.34 20.12
CA GLY A 168 -28.80 2.49 19.37
C GLY A 168 -28.48 3.85 20.00
N LYS A 169 -27.46 3.92 20.86
CA LYS A 169 -27.07 5.13 21.59
C LYS A 169 -26.40 6.18 20.70
N PHE A 170 -25.80 5.79 19.59
CA PHE A 170 -25.30 6.72 18.58
C PHE A 170 -25.54 6.20 17.17
N VAL A 171 -25.62 7.14 16.24
CA VAL A 171 -25.61 6.91 14.80
C VAL A 171 -24.51 7.82 14.24
N PRO A 172 -23.47 7.27 13.60
CA PRO A 172 -22.39 8.08 13.03
C PRO A 172 -22.91 9.05 11.98
N ASP A 173 -22.34 10.25 11.95
CA ASP A 173 -22.70 11.25 10.95
C ASP A 173 -21.96 11.00 9.63
N PHE A 174 -22.50 10.06 8.86
CA PHE A 174 -21.96 9.63 7.56
C PHE A 174 -23.06 9.62 6.49
N ARG A 175 -24.10 10.44 6.71
CA ARG A 175 -25.32 10.42 5.89
C ARG A 175 -25.09 11.04 4.53
N GLU A 176 -24.36 12.15 4.47
CA GLU A 176 -24.08 12.88 3.24
C GLU A 176 -23.25 12.03 2.27
N VAL A 177 -22.15 11.44 2.75
CA VAL A 177 -21.31 10.54 1.94
C VAL A 177 -22.13 9.36 1.41
N LYS A 178 -22.93 8.70 2.26
CA LYS A 178 -23.79 7.59 1.81
C LYS A 178 -24.83 8.03 0.78
N ALA A 179 -25.44 9.20 0.96
CA ALA A 179 -26.41 9.74 0.02
C ALA A 179 -25.75 10.06 -1.32
N PHE A 180 -24.54 10.63 -1.28
CA PHE A 180 -23.76 10.96 -2.47
C PHE A 180 -23.36 9.70 -3.24
N VAL A 181 -22.84 8.67 -2.56
CA VAL A 181 -22.50 7.38 -3.19
C VAL A 181 -23.75 6.72 -3.80
N ARG A 182 -24.89 6.75 -3.10
CA ARG A 182 -26.17 6.21 -3.58
C ARG A 182 -26.83 7.04 -4.68
N SER A 183 -26.34 8.23 -4.98
CA SER A 183 -26.91 9.11 -6.01
C SER A 183 -26.70 8.57 -7.44
N GLY A 184 -25.79 7.61 -7.62
CA GLY A 184 -25.38 7.09 -8.93
C GLY A 184 -24.28 7.93 -9.60
N VAL A 185 -23.70 8.90 -8.90
CA VAL A 185 -22.60 9.74 -9.42
C VAL A 185 -21.38 8.93 -9.86
N PHE A 186 -21.13 7.77 -9.23
CA PHE A 186 -20.02 6.87 -9.57
C PHE A 186 -20.40 5.78 -10.59
N GLY A 187 -21.48 5.97 -11.35
CA GLY A 187 -21.92 5.07 -12.41
C GLY A 187 -23.15 4.23 -12.04
N GLN A 188 -23.35 3.13 -12.78
CA GLN A 188 -24.60 2.35 -12.74
C GLN A 188 -24.72 1.40 -11.54
N TYR A 189 -23.65 1.19 -10.79
CA TYR A 189 -23.66 0.31 -9.63
C TYR A 189 -24.28 1.02 -8.42
N SER A 190 -25.21 0.38 -7.69
CA SER A 190 -25.97 1.06 -6.65
C SER A 190 -25.24 1.23 -5.31
N TYR A 191 -24.20 0.42 -5.07
CA TYR A 191 -23.44 0.38 -3.80
C TYR A 191 -24.32 0.17 -2.54
N ASP A 192 -25.58 -0.25 -2.67
CA ASP A 192 -26.51 -0.33 -1.55
C ASP A 192 -26.09 -1.34 -0.48
N GLU A 193 -25.55 -2.47 -0.91
CA GLU A 193 -25.02 -3.49 0.00
C GLU A 193 -23.81 -2.97 0.78
N LEU A 194 -22.88 -2.31 0.08
CA LEU A 194 -21.68 -1.71 0.67
C LEU A 194 -22.07 -0.62 1.68
N MET A 195 -22.89 0.34 1.27
CA MET A 195 -23.37 1.41 2.17
C MET A 195 -24.21 0.84 3.32
N GLY A 196 -25.00 -0.19 3.04
CA GLY A 196 -25.82 -0.90 4.02
C GLY A 196 -25.01 -1.61 5.11
N SER A 197 -23.76 -2.01 4.85
CA SER A 197 -22.89 -2.62 5.87
C SER A 197 -22.59 -1.69 7.06
N SER A 198 -22.69 -0.36 6.85
CA SER A 198 -22.54 0.64 7.91
C SER A 198 -23.85 0.96 8.66
N GLU A 199 -24.96 0.31 8.29
CA GLU A 199 -26.31 0.65 8.74
C GLU A 199 -26.92 -0.41 9.67
N GLY A 200 -27.92 0.03 10.45
CA GLY A 200 -28.57 -0.79 11.47
C GLY A 200 -27.76 -0.87 12.76
N ASN A 201 -28.32 -1.55 13.76
CA ASN A 201 -27.72 -1.69 15.09
C ASN A 201 -27.38 -3.14 15.42
N GLU A 202 -27.90 -4.11 14.66
CA GLU A 202 -27.60 -5.53 14.79
C GLU A 202 -27.47 -6.20 13.41
N GLY A 203 -26.85 -7.38 13.38
CA GLY A 203 -26.70 -8.22 12.19
C GLY A 203 -25.25 -8.41 11.73
N TYR A 204 -24.92 -9.64 11.31
CA TYR A 204 -23.60 -9.97 10.77
C TYR A 204 -23.34 -9.22 9.46
N GLY A 205 -22.14 -8.66 9.30
CA GLY A 205 -21.77 -7.85 8.13
C GLY A 205 -22.43 -6.48 8.07
N ARG A 206 -23.05 -6.03 9.18
CA ARG A 206 -23.74 -4.74 9.27
C ARG A 206 -23.18 -3.90 10.43
N THR A 207 -23.93 -2.85 10.79
CA THR A 207 -23.78 -2.06 12.02
C THR A 207 -22.52 -1.22 12.15
N ASP A 208 -21.74 -1.09 11.08
CA ASP A 208 -20.46 -0.38 11.12
C ASP A 208 -19.50 -0.99 12.17
N TYR A 209 -19.37 -2.33 12.18
CA TYR A 209 -18.57 -3.07 13.17
C TYR A 209 -17.10 -2.62 13.30
N PHE A 210 -16.56 -2.06 12.21
CA PHE A 210 -15.19 -1.53 12.12
C PHE A 210 -15.10 -0.02 12.36
N LEU A 211 -16.19 0.62 12.77
CA LEU A 211 -16.26 2.03 13.15
C LEU A 211 -15.84 2.99 12.04
N VAL A 212 -16.03 2.62 10.77
CA VAL A 212 -15.65 3.43 9.60
C VAL A 212 -16.37 4.77 9.65
N ALA A 213 -17.69 4.75 9.84
CA ALA A 213 -18.48 5.97 9.84
C ALA A 213 -18.27 6.77 11.13
N LYS A 214 -17.90 6.12 12.24
CA LYS A 214 -17.54 6.75 13.51
C LYS A 214 -16.20 7.50 13.43
N ASP A 215 -15.19 6.93 12.78
CA ASP A 215 -13.85 7.50 12.68
C ASP A 215 -13.68 8.45 11.48
N PHE A 216 -14.65 8.50 10.55
CA PHE A 216 -14.59 9.34 9.35
C PHE A 216 -14.31 10.83 9.62
N PRO A 217 -14.92 11.51 10.60
CA PRO A 217 -14.65 12.94 10.84
C PRO A 217 -13.25 13.23 11.39
N ALA A 218 -12.57 12.23 11.96
CA ALA A 218 -11.29 12.43 12.66
C ALA A 218 -10.10 12.51 11.69
N SER A 219 -10.28 12.17 10.41
CA SER A 219 -9.20 12.07 9.45
C SER A 219 -9.20 13.22 8.45
N GLN A 220 -8.05 13.90 8.33
CA GLN A 220 -7.56 14.69 7.19
C GLN A 220 -7.51 16.23 7.33
N GLU A 221 -8.17 16.87 8.30
CA GLU A 221 -8.12 18.35 8.39
C GLU A 221 -6.71 18.85 8.76
N GLU A 222 -6.07 18.24 9.76
CA GLU A 222 -4.73 18.64 10.23
C GLU A 222 -3.62 18.37 9.20
N VAL A 223 -3.80 17.40 8.29
CA VAL A 223 -2.82 17.07 7.26
C VAL A 223 -2.75 18.16 6.20
N GLY A 224 -3.90 18.71 5.80
CA GLY A 224 -3.98 19.75 4.79
C GLY A 224 -3.40 21.09 5.23
N GLU A 225 -3.31 21.35 6.53
CA GLU A 225 -2.69 22.57 7.08
C GLU A 225 -1.16 22.47 7.19
N ALA A 226 -0.62 21.25 7.30
CA ALA A 226 0.81 21.01 7.52
C ALA A 226 1.65 20.99 6.23
N TYR A 227 1.01 20.76 5.07
CA TYR A 227 1.62 20.77 3.73
C TYR A 227 1.44 22.13 3.04
#